data_AF-A0A8T2A948-F1
#
_entry.id   AF-A0A8T2A948-F1
#
_cell.length_a   1.000
_cell.length_b   1.000
_cell.length_c   1.000
_cell.angle_alpha   90.00
_cell.angle_beta   90.00
_cell.angle_gamma   90.00
#
_symmetry.space_group_name_H-M   'P 1'
#
loop_
_entity.id
_entity.type
_entity.pdbx_description
1 polymer ?
#
loop_
_entity_poly.entity_id
_entity_poly.type
_entity_poly.pdbx_seq_one_letter_code
_entity_poly.pdbx_strand_id
1 'polypeptide(L)'
;AASITLNRYTSLKMMNFHLNTTRKQNIPHINRWVEFAISRNVENLSLDFWDPGSSYKFEIPDFFYVNSSVKQLTIRLSFTDLMVPACYLSWTSLKKLYLCNCNLSDESMAKILSGSPLLESLTLYFCNKLRVLDLSKSLRLRTLKINRNIWVLGPTHIVAPHIHRLRLTNSQLPCTFVNLSSLAEARLDICIVPITRIFEADFLQDMVLKMLEKLQNVEKLTFEGNFLQIISLAEVRGVPFPMFKVKDLTLETVIFQYVIPGIERLLQNSPDLKKLTIRARDTNTIGEEDINNYLQLQGLNPDQCWRSKDGVFFNNLRWYLESKHATSFVELVLKNTKTLDIDKIVILLNERYLRFKFEELVVPTLSHNNFSIALLKMPMTSNDDDW
;
A
#
# COMPACT_ATOMS: atom_id res chain seq x y z
N ALA A 1 -7.32 -36.85 5.10
CA ALA A 1 -8.47 -35.94 5.26
C ALA A 1 -8.92 -35.32 3.93
N ALA A 2 -8.10 -34.51 3.26
CA ALA A 2 -8.49 -33.80 2.01
C ALA A 2 -9.07 -34.70 0.90
N SER A 3 -8.44 -35.86 0.62
CA SER A 3 -8.93 -36.81 -0.39
C SER A 3 -10.35 -37.36 -0.10
N ILE A 4 -10.70 -37.55 1.18
CA ILE A 4 -12.02 -38.07 1.59
C ILE A 4 -13.10 -37.01 1.38
N THR A 5 -12.78 -35.74 1.69
CA THR A 5 -13.70 -34.62 1.51
C THR A 5 -14.02 -34.36 0.04
N LEU A 6 -13.01 -34.40 -0.84
CA LEU A 6 -13.22 -34.20 -2.28
C LEU A 6 -14.04 -35.34 -2.91
N ASN A 7 -13.82 -36.58 -2.48
CA ASN A 7 -14.59 -37.73 -2.97
C ASN A 7 -16.08 -37.68 -2.57
N ARG A 8 -16.44 -36.93 -1.52
CA ARG A 8 -17.84 -36.74 -1.09
C ARG A 8 -18.49 -35.50 -1.73
N TYR A 9 -17.75 -34.71 -2.50
CA TYR A 9 -18.25 -33.49 -3.11
C TYR A 9 -19.02 -33.80 -4.39
N THR A 10 -20.34 -33.61 -4.35
CA THR A 10 -21.27 -33.98 -5.43
C THR A 10 -21.71 -32.80 -6.31
N SER A 11 -21.49 -31.56 -5.87
CA SER A 11 -21.89 -30.37 -6.65
C SER A 11 -21.08 -30.26 -7.95
N LEU A 12 -21.76 -29.89 -9.04
CA LEU A 12 -21.16 -29.64 -10.34
C LEU A 12 -20.40 -28.31 -10.42
N LYS A 13 -20.67 -27.40 -9.48
CA LYS A 13 -20.06 -26.07 -9.40
C LYS A 13 -19.46 -25.82 -8.03
N MET A 14 -18.22 -25.36 -8.01
CA MET A 14 -17.48 -24.98 -6.81
C MET A 14 -17.34 -23.45 -6.73
N MET A 15 -17.73 -22.84 -5.62
CA MET A 15 -17.59 -21.39 -5.47
C MET A 15 -16.18 -21.01 -5.04
N ASN A 16 -15.67 -21.66 -3.99
CA ASN A 16 -14.39 -21.35 -3.38
C ASN A 16 -13.58 -22.62 -3.20
N PHE A 17 -12.30 -22.56 -3.57
CA PHE A 17 -11.32 -23.58 -3.27
C PHE A 17 -10.07 -22.89 -2.71
N HIS A 18 -9.72 -23.24 -1.48
CA HIS A 18 -8.49 -22.77 -0.83
C HIS A 18 -7.63 -23.97 -0.49
N LEU A 19 -6.42 -24.00 -1.04
CA LEU A 19 -5.43 -25.00 -0.77
C LEU A 19 -4.20 -24.33 -0.16
N ASN A 20 -3.94 -24.68 1.11
CA ASN A 20 -2.72 -24.30 1.80
C ASN A 20 -1.91 -25.55 2.09
N THR A 21 -0.70 -25.64 1.56
CA THR A 21 0.23 -26.71 1.95
C THR A 21 1.69 -26.33 1.72
N THR A 22 2.53 -26.66 2.69
CA THR A 22 3.98 -26.46 2.65
C THR A 22 4.77 -27.77 2.54
N ARG A 23 4.07 -28.92 2.53
CA ARG A 23 4.71 -30.24 2.64
C ARG A 23 4.99 -30.84 1.26
N LYS A 24 6.28 -31.07 0.95
CA LYS A 24 6.75 -31.73 -0.29
C LYS A 24 6.02 -33.04 -0.61
N GLN A 25 5.67 -33.82 0.41
CA GLN A 25 5.01 -35.13 0.27
C GLN A 25 3.63 -35.04 -0.40
N ASN A 26 3.01 -33.85 -0.37
CA ASN A 26 1.68 -33.63 -0.94
C ASN A 26 1.70 -33.31 -2.43
N ILE A 27 2.85 -33.09 -3.08
CA ILE A 27 2.93 -32.61 -4.49
C ILE A 27 2.06 -33.44 -5.46
N PRO A 28 2.14 -34.79 -5.48
CA PRO A 28 1.28 -35.58 -6.37
C PRO A 28 -0.22 -35.43 -6.09
N HIS A 29 -0.57 -35.09 -4.86
CA HIS A 29 -1.94 -34.85 -4.44
C HIS A 29 -2.42 -33.42 -4.75
N ILE A 30 -1.52 -32.43 -4.71
CA ILE A 30 -1.83 -31.03 -5.05
C ILE A 30 -2.39 -30.95 -6.46
N ASN A 31 -1.72 -31.56 -7.43
CA ASN A 31 -2.17 -31.53 -8.83
C ASN A 31 -3.57 -32.11 -8.96
N ARG A 32 -3.84 -33.26 -8.34
CA ARG A 32 -5.18 -33.90 -8.34
C ARG A 32 -6.23 -33.03 -7.67
N TRP A 33 -5.91 -32.34 -6.57
CA TRP A 33 -6.85 -31.48 -5.87
C TRP A 33 -7.17 -30.22 -6.65
N VAL A 34 -6.17 -29.62 -7.31
CA VAL A 34 -6.36 -28.45 -8.19
C VAL A 34 -7.15 -28.84 -9.44
N GLU A 35 -6.80 -29.97 -10.07
CA GLU A 35 -7.54 -30.52 -11.22
C GLU A 35 -9.00 -30.79 -10.85
N PHE A 36 -9.26 -31.37 -9.67
CA PHE A 36 -10.62 -31.57 -9.17
C PHE A 36 -11.38 -30.23 -9.06
N ALA A 37 -10.79 -29.21 -8.45
CA ALA A 37 -11.43 -27.90 -8.31
C ALA A 37 -11.76 -27.28 -9.68
N ILE A 38 -10.81 -27.34 -10.62
CA ILE A 38 -11.00 -26.87 -12.01
C ILE A 38 -12.12 -27.64 -12.71
N SER A 39 -12.17 -28.97 -12.56
CA SER A 39 -13.23 -29.82 -13.14
C SER A 39 -14.63 -29.48 -12.62
N ARG A 40 -14.71 -28.84 -11.45
CA ARG A 40 -15.95 -28.34 -10.83
C ARG A 40 -16.18 -26.85 -11.11
N ASN A 41 -15.58 -26.29 -12.15
CA ASN A 41 -15.75 -24.89 -12.57
C ASN A 41 -15.57 -23.90 -11.40
N VAL A 42 -14.49 -24.07 -10.63
CA VAL A 42 -14.22 -23.21 -9.48
C VAL A 42 -14.18 -21.73 -9.90
N GLU A 43 -14.88 -20.87 -9.15
CA GLU A 43 -14.88 -19.42 -9.38
C GLU A 43 -13.75 -18.69 -8.64
N ASN A 44 -13.52 -19.04 -7.37
CA ASN A 44 -12.49 -18.43 -6.54
C ASN A 44 -11.45 -19.48 -6.14
N LEU A 45 -10.26 -19.37 -6.69
CA LEU A 45 -9.17 -20.33 -6.49
C LEU A 45 -8.02 -19.66 -5.73
N SER A 46 -7.68 -20.20 -4.57
CA SER A 46 -6.58 -19.72 -3.75
C SER A 46 -5.60 -20.85 -3.46
N LEU A 47 -4.36 -20.64 -3.89
CA LEU A 47 -3.24 -21.57 -3.74
C LEU A 47 -2.15 -20.90 -2.92
N ASP A 48 -1.94 -21.41 -1.71
CA ASP A 48 -0.90 -20.96 -0.80
C ASP A 48 0.13 -22.07 -0.58
N PHE A 49 1.28 -21.90 -1.21
CA PHE A 49 2.43 -22.81 -1.15
C PHE A 49 3.67 -22.10 -0.60
N TRP A 50 3.51 -20.96 0.06
CA TRP A 50 4.64 -20.26 0.65
C TRP A 50 5.11 -20.95 1.92
N ASP A 51 6.38 -21.31 1.91
CA ASP A 51 7.14 -21.81 3.04
C ASP A 51 8.47 -21.05 3.10
N PRO A 52 8.69 -20.20 4.13
CA PRO A 52 9.94 -19.47 4.30
C PRO A 52 11.13 -20.36 4.70
N GLY A 53 10.88 -21.57 5.21
CA GLY A 53 11.91 -22.51 5.64
C GLY A 53 12.29 -23.54 4.58
N SER A 54 11.65 -23.52 3.41
CA SER A 54 11.86 -24.51 2.37
C SER A 54 12.48 -23.92 1.09
N SER A 55 13.42 -24.65 0.52
CA SER A 55 13.97 -24.39 -0.82
C SER A 55 13.14 -25.03 -1.94
N TYR A 56 11.99 -25.63 -1.60
CA TYR A 56 11.19 -26.37 -2.57
C TYR A 56 10.44 -25.43 -3.50
N LYS A 57 10.62 -25.65 -4.79
CA LYS A 57 9.92 -24.93 -5.85
C LYS A 57 8.71 -25.77 -6.26
N PHE A 58 7.51 -25.21 -6.10
CA PHE A 58 6.29 -25.81 -6.62
C PHE A 58 6.07 -25.33 -8.06
N GLU A 59 6.16 -26.25 -9.02
CA GLU A 59 5.85 -25.95 -10.41
C GLU A 59 4.33 -26.01 -10.63
N ILE A 60 3.79 -24.95 -11.22
CA ILE A 60 2.37 -24.89 -11.55
C ILE A 60 2.13 -25.74 -12.81
N PRO A 61 1.24 -26.75 -12.77
CA PRO A 61 0.97 -27.60 -13.93
C PRO A 61 0.34 -26.83 -15.10
N ASP A 62 0.63 -27.25 -16.33
CA ASP A 62 0.18 -26.57 -17.56
C ASP A 62 -1.35 -26.39 -17.65
N PHE A 63 -2.12 -27.39 -17.18
CA PHE A 63 -3.60 -27.34 -17.22
C PHE A 63 -4.18 -26.17 -16.41
N PHE A 64 -3.42 -25.62 -15.47
CA PHE A 64 -3.85 -24.47 -14.67
C PHE A 64 -3.97 -23.19 -15.50
N TYR A 65 -3.14 -23.05 -16.54
CA TYR A 65 -3.13 -21.85 -17.39
C TYR A 65 -4.27 -21.83 -18.42
N VAL A 66 -5.00 -22.93 -18.55
CA VAL A 66 -6.16 -23.07 -19.44
C VAL A 66 -7.41 -23.24 -18.59
N ASN A 67 -7.89 -22.14 -18.00
CA ASN A 67 -9.09 -22.15 -17.17
C ASN A 67 -9.99 -20.93 -17.46
N SER A 68 -11.22 -21.21 -17.88
CA SER A 68 -12.24 -20.20 -18.17
C SER A 68 -13.29 -19.99 -17.07
N SER A 69 -13.23 -20.71 -15.94
CA SER A 69 -14.22 -20.60 -14.85
C SER A 69 -13.79 -19.66 -13.74
N VAL A 70 -12.48 -19.57 -13.49
CA VAL A 70 -11.90 -18.83 -12.37
C VAL A 70 -12.06 -17.33 -12.62
N LYS A 71 -12.71 -16.67 -11.68
CA LYS A 71 -12.94 -15.22 -11.64
C LYS A 71 -11.98 -14.52 -10.69
N GLN A 72 -11.55 -15.20 -9.61
CA GLN A 72 -10.57 -14.67 -8.66
C GLN A 72 -9.49 -15.71 -8.43
N LEU A 73 -8.23 -15.31 -8.65
CA LEU A 73 -7.09 -16.18 -8.50
C LEU A 73 -6.07 -15.57 -7.53
N THR A 74 -5.75 -16.34 -6.49
CA THR A 74 -4.74 -15.99 -5.49
C THR A 74 -3.66 -17.05 -5.51
N ILE A 75 -2.42 -16.64 -5.77
CA ILE A 75 -1.24 -17.51 -5.76
C ILE A 75 -0.20 -16.93 -4.82
N ARG A 76 0.23 -17.73 -3.85
CA ARG A 76 1.34 -17.39 -2.95
C ARG A 76 2.40 -18.51 -3.03
N LEU A 77 3.62 -18.16 -3.44
CA LEU A 77 4.72 -19.12 -3.67
C LEU A 77 5.94 -18.78 -2.78
N SER A 78 7.00 -19.59 -2.85
CA SER A 78 8.31 -19.28 -2.26
C SER A 78 9.32 -18.86 -3.33
N PHE A 79 9.05 -17.76 -4.03
CA PHE A 79 9.85 -17.22 -5.13
C PHE A 79 10.14 -18.26 -6.23
N THR A 80 9.14 -19.09 -6.53
CA THR A 80 9.20 -20.01 -7.67
C THR A 80 8.94 -19.25 -8.97
N ASP A 81 9.61 -19.67 -10.04
CA ASP A 81 9.44 -19.09 -11.37
C ASP A 81 8.05 -19.44 -11.93
N LEU A 82 7.26 -18.40 -12.21
CA LEU A 82 5.98 -18.54 -12.89
C LEU A 82 6.24 -18.68 -14.39
N MET A 83 6.60 -19.89 -14.81
CA MET A 83 6.83 -20.23 -16.21
C MET A 83 5.48 -20.37 -16.91
N VAL A 84 5.05 -19.30 -17.58
CA VAL A 84 3.82 -19.31 -18.36
C VAL A 84 4.11 -20.01 -19.70
N PRO A 85 3.45 -21.13 -20.01
CA PRO A 85 3.68 -21.88 -21.25
C PRO A 85 3.54 -20.99 -22.48
N ALA A 86 4.35 -21.26 -23.51
CA ALA A 86 4.36 -20.46 -24.73
C ALA A 86 3.05 -20.55 -25.54
N CYS A 87 2.29 -21.64 -25.38
CA CYS A 87 1.33 -22.05 -26.39
C CYS A 87 -0.12 -21.60 -26.14
N TYR A 88 -0.57 -21.40 -24.88
CA TYR A 88 -1.87 -20.77 -24.59
C TYR A 88 -2.04 -20.48 -23.09
N LEU A 89 -2.28 -19.22 -22.71
CA LEU A 89 -2.87 -18.86 -21.40
C LEU A 89 -4.28 -18.33 -21.67
N SER A 90 -5.28 -18.92 -21.02
CA SER A 90 -6.67 -18.57 -21.21
C SER A 90 -7.39 -18.48 -19.88
N TRP A 91 -7.30 -17.30 -19.27
CA TRP A 91 -8.00 -16.89 -18.07
C TRP A 91 -9.15 -15.94 -18.43
N THR A 92 -10.02 -16.38 -19.34
CA THR A 92 -11.02 -15.52 -20.01
C THR A 92 -12.07 -14.93 -19.06
N SER A 93 -12.32 -15.57 -17.92
CA SER A 93 -13.25 -15.06 -16.88
C SER A 93 -12.58 -14.36 -15.71
N LEU A 94 -11.24 -14.28 -15.71
CA LEU A 94 -10.49 -13.77 -14.56
C LEU A 94 -10.68 -12.26 -14.42
N LYS A 95 -11.15 -11.85 -13.24
CA LYS A 95 -11.38 -10.46 -12.86
C LYS A 95 -10.38 -9.95 -11.82
N LYS A 96 -9.93 -10.82 -10.90
CA LYS A 96 -8.95 -10.44 -9.89
C LYS A 96 -7.79 -11.42 -9.85
N LEU A 97 -6.59 -10.89 -9.93
CA LEU A 97 -5.35 -11.65 -9.80
C LEU A 97 -4.54 -11.13 -8.62
N TYR A 98 -4.19 -12.02 -7.71
CA TYR A 98 -3.27 -11.77 -6.61
C TYR A 98 -2.08 -12.72 -6.71
N LEU A 99 -0.88 -12.16 -6.84
CA LEU A 99 0.37 -12.88 -6.87
C LEU A 99 1.24 -12.43 -5.70
N CYS A 100 1.76 -13.38 -4.94
CA CYS A 100 2.61 -13.12 -3.77
C CYS A 100 3.86 -13.98 -3.81
N ASN A 101 5.03 -13.37 -3.57
CA ASN A 101 6.32 -14.05 -3.49
C ASN A 101 6.59 -14.91 -4.74
N CYS A 102 6.34 -14.36 -5.94
CA CYS A 102 6.52 -15.05 -7.22
C CYS A 102 7.74 -14.49 -7.97
N ASN A 103 8.49 -15.34 -8.68
CA ASN A 103 9.43 -14.84 -9.69
C ASN A 103 8.69 -14.73 -11.02
N LEU A 104 8.44 -13.51 -11.46
CA LEU A 104 7.58 -13.20 -12.60
C LEU A 104 8.37 -12.38 -13.62
N SER A 105 8.68 -12.94 -14.80
CA SER A 105 9.34 -12.18 -15.86
C SER A 105 8.36 -11.23 -16.55
N ASP A 106 8.91 -10.23 -17.25
CA ASP A 106 8.13 -9.31 -18.10
C ASP A 106 7.32 -10.08 -19.17
N GLU A 107 7.91 -11.13 -19.75
CA GLU A 107 7.25 -12.00 -20.73
C GLU A 107 6.07 -12.77 -20.12
N SER A 108 6.26 -13.39 -18.95
CA SER A 108 5.19 -14.10 -18.26
C SER A 108 4.04 -13.17 -17.87
N MET A 109 4.34 -11.96 -17.40
CA MET A 109 3.32 -10.96 -17.09
C MET A 109 2.56 -10.53 -18.34
N ALA A 110 3.24 -10.28 -19.46
CA ALA A 110 2.60 -9.93 -20.73
C ALA A 110 1.64 -11.03 -21.20
N LYS A 111 2.05 -12.30 -21.11
CA LYS A 111 1.19 -13.45 -21.43
C LYS A 111 -0.04 -13.50 -20.51
N ILE A 112 0.14 -13.34 -19.20
CA ILE A 112 -0.96 -13.28 -18.23
C ILE A 112 -1.96 -12.19 -18.59
N LEU A 113 -1.51 -10.96 -18.86
CA LEU A 113 -2.38 -9.84 -19.20
C LEU A 113 -3.13 -10.10 -20.51
N SER A 114 -2.46 -10.63 -21.54
CA SER A 114 -3.09 -10.93 -22.83
C SER A 114 -4.14 -12.04 -22.75
N GLY A 115 -3.94 -13.04 -21.89
CA GLY A 115 -4.87 -14.15 -21.67
C GLY A 115 -5.95 -13.88 -20.62
N SER A 116 -5.96 -12.69 -19.99
CA SER A 116 -6.97 -12.27 -18.99
C SER A 116 -7.71 -10.99 -19.41
N PRO A 117 -8.49 -11.02 -20.52
CA PRO A 117 -9.12 -9.82 -21.09
C PRO A 117 -10.16 -9.14 -20.20
N LEU A 118 -10.67 -9.84 -19.18
CA LEU A 118 -11.66 -9.31 -18.23
C LEU A 118 -11.05 -8.87 -16.89
N LEU A 119 -9.72 -8.78 -16.79
CA LEU A 119 -9.04 -8.43 -15.54
C LEU A 119 -9.41 -7.00 -15.09
N GLU A 120 -9.93 -6.87 -13.88
CA GLU A 120 -10.38 -5.63 -13.25
C GLU A 120 -9.44 -5.18 -12.11
N SER A 121 -8.79 -6.14 -11.44
CA SER A 121 -7.85 -5.88 -10.33
C SER A 121 -6.61 -6.77 -10.38
N LEU A 122 -5.43 -6.16 -10.18
CA LEU A 122 -4.13 -6.81 -10.14
C LEU A 122 -3.41 -6.45 -8.84
N THR A 123 -3.00 -7.46 -8.08
CA THR A 123 -2.18 -7.31 -6.88
C THR A 123 -0.88 -8.08 -7.02
N LEU A 124 0.25 -7.38 -6.89
CA LEU A 124 1.60 -7.92 -6.93
C LEU A 124 2.29 -7.66 -5.60
N TYR A 125 2.51 -8.71 -4.81
CA TYR A 125 3.13 -8.62 -3.49
C TYR A 125 4.49 -9.33 -3.53
N PHE A 126 5.59 -8.59 -3.37
CA PHE A 126 6.95 -9.15 -3.42
C PHE A 126 7.15 -10.07 -4.65
N CYS A 127 6.74 -9.61 -5.83
CA CYS A 127 7.00 -10.32 -7.08
C CYS A 127 8.34 -9.86 -7.65
N ASN A 128 9.29 -10.80 -7.83
CA ASN A 128 10.64 -10.51 -8.31
C ASN A 128 10.75 -10.69 -9.84
N LYS A 129 11.86 -10.25 -10.44
CA LYS A 129 12.19 -10.32 -11.88
C LYS A 129 11.32 -9.49 -12.83
N LEU A 130 10.14 -9.04 -12.41
CA LEU A 130 9.29 -8.15 -13.19
C LEU A 130 9.91 -6.75 -13.15
N ARG A 131 10.36 -6.23 -14.28
CA ARG A 131 10.96 -4.89 -14.40
C ARG A 131 9.98 -3.92 -15.05
N VAL A 132 9.32 -4.33 -16.12
CA VAL A 132 8.39 -3.50 -16.88
C VAL A 132 6.98 -4.05 -16.75
N LEU A 133 6.08 -3.25 -16.18
CA LEU A 133 4.65 -3.55 -16.10
C LEU A 133 3.89 -2.63 -17.06
N ASP A 134 3.61 -3.13 -18.26
CA ASP A 134 2.81 -2.41 -19.25
C ASP A 134 1.33 -2.86 -19.21
N LEU A 135 0.48 -1.96 -18.71
CA LEU A 135 -0.96 -2.15 -18.58
C LEU A 135 -1.75 -1.37 -19.64
N SER A 136 -1.08 -0.82 -20.67
CA SER A 136 -1.73 -0.03 -21.72
C SER A 136 -2.82 -0.79 -22.47
N LYS A 137 -2.64 -2.10 -22.67
CA LYS A 137 -3.61 -2.98 -23.36
C LYS A 137 -4.68 -3.54 -22.42
N SER A 138 -4.55 -3.37 -21.11
CA SER A 138 -5.47 -3.90 -20.10
C SER A 138 -6.59 -2.91 -19.81
N LEU A 139 -7.47 -2.68 -20.78
CA LEU A 139 -8.47 -1.59 -20.76
C LEU A 139 -9.50 -1.67 -19.61
N ARG A 140 -9.76 -2.87 -19.10
CA ARG A 140 -10.70 -3.12 -17.99
C ARG A 140 -10.04 -3.06 -16.62
N LEU A 141 -8.71 -3.08 -16.56
CA LEU A 141 -7.99 -3.09 -15.30
C LEU A 141 -8.09 -1.71 -14.66
N ARG A 142 -8.75 -1.63 -13.50
CA ARG A 142 -9.01 -0.37 -12.78
C ARG A 142 -8.24 -0.26 -11.48
N THR A 143 -7.88 -1.37 -10.86
CA THR A 143 -7.20 -1.40 -9.56
C THR A 143 -5.84 -2.07 -9.67
N LEU A 144 -4.80 -1.37 -9.21
CA LEU A 144 -3.44 -1.88 -9.15
C LEU A 144 -2.92 -1.77 -7.72
N LYS A 145 -2.48 -2.89 -7.15
CA LYS A 145 -1.80 -2.94 -5.85
C LYS A 145 -0.41 -3.53 -6.02
N ILE A 146 0.62 -2.82 -5.57
CA ILE A 146 2.00 -3.27 -5.64
C ILE A 146 2.64 -3.09 -4.27
N ASN A 147 3.29 -4.14 -3.77
CA ASN A 147 4.09 -4.08 -2.56
C ASN A 147 5.52 -4.58 -2.87
N ARG A 148 6.49 -3.69 -2.65
CA ARG A 148 7.92 -3.90 -2.89
C ARG A 148 8.68 -3.76 -1.57
N ASN A 149 9.85 -4.36 -1.50
CA ASN A 149 10.82 -4.09 -0.43
C ASN A 149 12.24 -4.03 -1.02
N ILE A 150 13.26 -3.82 -0.19
CA ILE A 150 14.65 -3.68 -0.66
C ILE A 150 15.24 -4.99 -1.23
N TRP A 151 14.71 -6.15 -0.84
CA TRP A 151 15.16 -7.46 -1.32
C TRP A 151 14.47 -7.88 -2.61
N VAL A 152 13.26 -7.37 -2.83
CA VAL A 152 12.43 -7.72 -3.98
C VAL A 152 12.12 -6.46 -4.77
N LEU A 153 12.92 -6.28 -5.82
CA LEU A 153 12.83 -5.14 -6.72
C LEU A 153 11.43 -4.96 -7.27
N GLY A 154 10.71 -5.98 -7.74
CA GLY A 154 9.43 -5.76 -8.43
C GLY A 154 9.50 -4.75 -9.58
N PRO A 155 8.33 -4.35 -10.14
CA PRO A 155 8.29 -3.50 -11.33
C PRO A 155 8.92 -2.13 -11.04
N THR A 156 9.88 -1.74 -11.87
CA THR A 156 10.58 -0.45 -11.80
C THR A 156 10.04 0.57 -12.80
N HIS A 157 9.33 0.11 -13.84
CA HIS A 157 8.67 0.93 -14.84
C HIS A 157 7.21 0.49 -14.98
N ILE A 158 6.28 1.39 -14.69
CA ILE A 158 4.84 1.10 -14.69
C ILE A 158 4.14 2.03 -15.70
N VAL A 159 3.54 1.42 -16.73
CA VAL A 159 2.70 2.10 -17.72
C VAL A 159 1.24 1.75 -17.44
N ALA A 160 0.47 2.67 -16.88
CA ALA A 160 -0.84 2.38 -16.30
C ALA A 160 -1.92 3.43 -16.65
N PRO A 161 -2.16 3.73 -17.94
CA PRO A 161 -3.02 4.84 -18.37
C PRO A 161 -4.49 4.72 -17.92
N HIS A 162 -4.96 3.49 -17.67
CA HIS A 162 -6.38 3.20 -17.39
C HIS A 162 -6.67 2.86 -15.92
N ILE A 163 -5.65 2.85 -15.06
CA ILE A 163 -5.81 2.59 -13.63
C ILE A 163 -6.50 3.77 -12.95
N HIS A 164 -7.52 3.45 -12.14
CA HIS A 164 -8.30 4.42 -11.36
C HIS A 164 -7.91 4.41 -9.88
N ARG A 165 -7.53 3.25 -9.34
CA ARG A 165 -7.08 3.08 -7.96
C ARG A 165 -5.69 2.45 -7.90
N LEU A 166 -4.77 3.12 -7.25
CA LEU A 166 -3.40 2.66 -7.03
C LEU A 166 -3.13 2.49 -5.54
N ARG A 167 -2.59 1.33 -5.14
CA ARG A 167 -1.89 1.17 -3.86
C ARG A 167 -0.45 0.78 -4.13
N LEU A 168 0.51 1.60 -3.69
CA LEU A 168 1.93 1.31 -3.82
C LEU A 168 2.61 1.42 -2.45
N THR A 169 3.07 0.29 -1.93
CA THR A 169 4.12 0.28 -0.90
C THR A 169 5.44 0.12 -1.63
N ASN A 170 6.18 1.21 -1.75
CA ASN A 170 7.43 1.25 -2.50
C ASN A 170 8.60 0.76 -1.65
N SER A 171 9.79 0.65 -2.24
CA SER A 171 11.03 0.39 -1.50
C SER A 171 12.05 1.50 -1.73
N GLN A 172 13.24 1.35 -1.17
CA GLN A 172 14.40 2.23 -1.40
C GLN A 172 15.04 2.02 -2.79
N LEU A 173 14.24 1.64 -3.78
CA LEU A 173 14.67 1.31 -5.13
C LEU A 173 13.80 2.05 -6.14
N PRO A 174 14.35 2.46 -7.30
CA PRO A 174 13.62 3.26 -8.27
C PRO A 174 12.29 2.61 -8.70
N CYS A 175 11.25 3.42 -8.81
CA CYS A 175 9.96 3.07 -9.40
C CYS A 175 9.44 4.29 -10.16
N THR A 176 9.26 4.14 -11.46
CA THR A 176 8.83 5.23 -12.34
C THR A 176 7.44 4.96 -12.89
N PHE A 177 6.58 5.96 -12.79
CA PHE A 177 5.27 5.96 -13.44
C PHE A 177 5.35 6.73 -14.75
N VAL A 178 5.06 6.04 -15.85
CA VAL A 178 5.09 6.63 -17.18
C VAL A 178 3.78 7.36 -17.48
N ASN A 179 2.64 6.73 -17.18
CA ASN A 179 1.31 7.30 -17.42
C ASN A 179 0.32 6.86 -16.33
N LEU A 180 -0.31 7.84 -15.68
CA LEU A 180 -1.35 7.71 -14.65
C LEU A 180 -2.56 8.63 -14.93
N SER A 181 -2.87 8.89 -16.20
CA SER A 181 -3.85 9.91 -16.59
C SER A 181 -5.28 9.70 -16.05
N SER A 182 -5.67 8.44 -15.79
CA SER A 182 -7.02 8.11 -15.27
C SER A 182 -7.07 7.92 -13.75
N LEU A 183 -5.99 8.20 -13.04
CA LEU A 183 -5.88 7.88 -11.62
C LEU A 183 -6.76 8.83 -10.79
N ALA A 184 -7.74 8.27 -10.09
CA ALA A 184 -8.68 9.00 -9.25
C ALA A 184 -8.32 8.88 -7.76
N GLU A 185 -7.73 7.75 -7.36
CA GLU A 185 -7.38 7.45 -5.98
C GLU A 185 -6.02 6.77 -5.87
N ALA A 186 -5.18 7.24 -4.95
CA ALA A 186 -3.87 6.64 -4.68
C ALA A 186 -3.58 6.51 -3.18
N ARG A 187 -2.95 5.38 -2.80
CA ARG A 187 -2.45 5.10 -1.46
C ARG A 187 -0.97 4.72 -1.53
N LEU A 188 -0.13 5.45 -0.81
CA LEU A 188 1.32 5.35 -0.93
C LEU A 188 2.00 5.15 0.43
N ASP A 189 2.98 4.24 0.44
CA ASP A 189 3.92 4.09 1.55
C ASP A 189 5.33 3.71 1.05
N ILE A 190 6.30 3.68 1.95
CA ILE A 190 7.67 3.20 1.72
C ILE A 190 7.96 2.08 2.72
N CYS A 191 8.27 0.89 2.22
CA CYS A 191 8.80 -0.21 3.01
C CYS A 191 10.28 0.00 3.29
N ILE A 192 10.61 0.22 4.57
CA ILE A 192 11.98 0.29 5.07
C ILE A 192 12.24 -0.97 5.89
N VAL A 193 13.29 -1.71 5.54
CA VAL A 193 13.69 -2.94 6.23
C VAL A 193 14.81 -2.60 7.22
N PRO A 194 14.56 -2.66 8.55
CA PRO A 194 15.48 -2.16 9.58
C PRO A 194 16.89 -2.76 9.54
N ILE A 195 17.02 -3.99 9.02
CA ILE A 195 18.28 -4.74 8.98
C ILE A 195 19.31 -4.08 8.05
N THR A 196 18.86 -3.33 7.05
CA THR A 196 19.74 -2.86 5.97
C THR A 196 20.58 -1.62 6.30
N ARG A 197 20.32 -0.92 7.43
CA ARG A 197 21.05 0.27 7.95
C ARG A 197 21.34 1.43 6.96
N ILE A 198 21.03 1.30 5.67
CA ILE A 198 21.30 2.31 4.66
C ILE A 198 20.03 3.13 4.51
N PHE A 199 20.00 4.32 5.10
CA PHE A 199 18.95 5.32 4.90
C PHE A 199 19.40 6.33 3.84
N GLU A 200 19.06 6.08 2.57
CA GLU A 200 19.37 6.99 1.46
C GLU A 200 18.35 8.12 1.35
N ALA A 201 18.42 9.08 2.27
CA ALA A 201 17.49 10.20 2.35
C ALA A 201 17.35 11.01 1.05
N ASP A 202 18.45 11.33 0.37
CA ASP A 202 18.43 12.09 -0.88
C ASP A 202 17.70 11.35 -2.00
N PHE A 203 17.96 10.05 -2.12
CA PHE A 203 17.27 9.19 -3.08
C PHE A 203 15.78 9.10 -2.78
N LEU A 204 15.41 8.84 -1.51
CA LEU A 204 14.02 8.73 -1.10
C LEU A 204 13.25 10.04 -1.33
N GLN A 205 13.88 11.18 -1.03
CA GLN A 205 13.30 12.48 -1.28
C GLN A 205 13.04 12.71 -2.78
N ASP A 206 14.05 12.54 -3.63
CA ASP A 206 13.91 12.71 -5.08
C ASP A 206 12.79 11.81 -5.66
N MET A 207 12.75 10.56 -5.21
CA MET A 207 11.71 9.60 -5.57
C MET A 207 10.31 10.08 -5.15
N VAL A 208 10.14 10.51 -3.89
CA VAL A 208 8.85 10.99 -3.38
C VAL A 208 8.38 12.22 -4.15
N LEU A 209 9.26 13.18 -4.43
CA LEU A 209 8.92 14.39 -5.17
C LEU A 209 8.44 14.08 -6.59
N LYS A 210 9.18 13.21 -7.31
CA LYS A 210 8.78 12.72 -8.64
C LYS A 210 7.43 12.02 -8.61
N MET A 211 7.13 11.27 -7.54
CA MET A 211 5.82 10.65 -7.37
C MET A 211 4.73 11.69 -7.11
N LEU A 212 4.97 12.68 -6.25
CA LEU A 212 4.00 13.75 -5.96
C LEU A 212 3.64 14.56 -7.22
N GLU A 213 4.61 14.84 -8.10
CA GLU A 213 4.36 15.50 -9.39
C GLU A 213 3.37 14.72 -10.26
N LYS A 214 3.41 13.39 -10.25
CA LYS A 214 2.48 12.55 -11.02
C LYS A 214 1.08 12.47 -10.40
N LEU A 215 0.92 12.92 -9.15
CA LEU A 215 -0.31 12.77 -8.37
C LEU A 215 -1.08 14.07 -8.17
N GLN A 216 -0.60 15.19 -8.74
CA GLN A 216 -1.19 16.53 -8.58
C GLN A 216 -2.70 16.60 -8.89
N ASN A 217 -3.17 15.79 -9.83
CA ASN A 217 -4.56 15.81 -10.29
C ASN A 217 -5.44 14.72 -9.64
N VAL A 218 -4.90 13.94 -8.69
CA VAL A 218 -5.65 12.85 -8.05
C VAL A 218 -6.61 13.40 -7.01
N GLU A 219 -7.88 12.98 -7.08
CA GLU A 219 -8.94 13.51 -6.20
C GLU A 219 -8.89 12.92 -4.79
N LYS A 220 -8.41 11.68 -4.63
CA LYS A 220 -8.31 11.01 -3.33
C LYS A 220 -6.90 10.48 -3.07
N LEU A 221 -6.25 11.00 -2.04
CA LEU A 221 -4.88 10.60 -1.69
C LEU A 221 -4.81 10.03 -0.28
N THR A 222 -4.01 8.99 -0.12
CA THR A 222 -3.65 8.43 1.18
C THR A 222 -2.13 8.31 1.28
N PHE A 223 -1.54 8.95 2.30
CA PHE A 223 -0.11 8.83 2.60
C PHE A 223 0.07 8.13 3.94
N GLU A 224 0.93 7.12 3.96
CA GLU A 224 1.27 6.36 5.17
C GLU A 224 2.58 6.88 5.79
N GLY A 225 2.91 6.34 6.98
CA GLY A 225 3.85 6.94 7.91
C GLY A 225 5.25 7.22 7.34
N ASN A 226 5.86 6.25 6.67
CA ASN A 226 7.21 6.45 6.14
C ASN A 226 7.22 7.45 5.00
N PHE A 227 6.20 7.42 4.13
CA PHE A 227 6.04 8.41 3.07
C PHE A 227 5.92 9.83 3.65
N LEU A 228 5.13 10.01 4.72
CA LEU A 228 4.96 11.29 5.41
C LEU A 228 6.25 11.80 6.07
N GLN A 229 7.10 10.92 6.60
CA GLN A 229 8.40 11.31 7.13
C GLN A 229 9.32 11.88 6.04
N ILE A 230 9.32 11.28 4.84
CA ILE A 230 10.12 11.79 3.71
C ILE A 230 9.57 13.12 3.19
N ILE A 231 8.24 13.29 3.12
CA ILE A 231 7.62 14.59 2.83
C ILE A 231 8.08 15.64 3.86
N SER A 232 8.09 15.29 5.14
CA SER A 232 8.51 16.22 6.20
C SER A 232 9.98 16.59 6.11
N LEU A 233 10.84 15.63 5.76
CA LEU A 233 12.25 15.88 5.51
C LEU A 233 12.45 16.85 4.33
N ALA A 234 11.67 16.69 3.25
CA ALA A 234 11.73 17.59 2.10
C ALA A 234 11.25 19.01 2.45
N GLU A 235 10.21 19.15 3.29
CA GLU A 235 9.79 20.47 3.80
C GLU A 235 10.89 21.12 4.66
N VAL A 236 11.51 20.36 5.57
CA VAL A 236 12.61 20.87 6.41
C VAL A 236 13.78 21.38 5.56
N ARG A 237 14.03 20.74 4.41
CA ARG A 237 15.06 21.14 3.45
C ARG A 237 14.62 22.28 2.53
N GLY A 238 13.42 22.84 2.71
CA GLY A 238 12.91 23.95 1.92
C GLY A 238 12.60 23.59 0.46
N VAL A 239 12.31 22.32 0.18
CA VAL A 239 12.05 21.84 -1.17
C VAL A 239 10.63 22.24 -1.59
N PRO A 240 10.43 22.76 -2.82
CA PRO A 240 9.09 23.10 -3.29
C PRO A 240 8.23 21.85 -3.51
N PHE A 241 6.95 21.97 -3.18
CA PHE A 241 5.94 20.94 -3.39
C PHE A 241 4.94 21.41 -4.45
N PRO A 242 4.35 20.48 -5.21
CA PRO A 242 3.31 20.86 -6.15
C PRO A 242 1.99 21.17 -5.44
N MET A 243 1.11 21.88 -6.12
CA MET A 243 -0.28 22.09 -5.68
C MET A 243 -1.13 20.87 -6.07
N PHE A 244 -1.96 20.40 -5.14
CA PHE A 244 -2.82 19.24 -5.32
C PHE A 244 -4.28 19.67 -5.51
N LYS A 245 -4.96 19.01 -6.45
CA LYS A 245 -6.43 19.10 -6.63
C LYS A 245 -7.18 18.06 -5.79
N VAL A 246 -6.55 17.60 -4.72
CA VAL A 246 -7.09 16.56 -3.85
C VAL A 246 -8.32 17.09 -3.11
N LYS A 247 -9.37 16.27 -3.08
CA LYS A 247 -10.63 16.56 -2.39
C LYS A 247 -10.80 15.71 -1.14
N ASP A 248 -10.26 14.49 -1.12
CA ASP A 248 -10.24 13.59 0.06
C ASP A 248 -8.80 13.18 0.37
N LEU A 249 -8.24 13.70 1.46
CA LEU A 249 -6.89 13.39 1.92
C LEU A 249 -6.96 12.53 3.18
N THR A 250 -6.28 11.39 3.16
CA THR A 250 -6.09 10.52 4.32
C THR A 250 -4.61 10.44 4.70
N LEU A 251 -4.31 10.61 5.98
CA LEU A 251 -2.97 10.54 6.54
C LEU A 251 -2.93 9.42 7.59
N GLU A 252 -2.16 8.37 7.36
CA GLU A 252 -1.99 7.27 8.32
C GLU A 252 -0.59 7.33 8.92
N THR A 253 -0.46 7.74 10.19
CA THR A 253 0.85 7.94 10.82
C THR A 253 0.73 7.97 12.33
N VAL A 254 1.83 7.78 13.05
CA VAL A 254 1.93 8.16 14.46
C VAL A 254 2.02 9.69 14.57
N ILE A 255 1.52 10.25 15.68
CA ILE A 255 1.63 11.67 16.01
C ILE A 255 3.00 11.91 16.65
N PHE A 256 3.90 12.65 16.02
CA PHE A 256 5.25 12.95 16.51
C PHE A 256 5.93 13.98 15.58
N GLN A 257 7.04 14.58 16.00
CA GLN A 257 7.61 15.74 15.32
C GLN A 257 8.00 15.49 13.85
N TYR A 258 8.41 14.27 13.49
CA TYR A 258 8.97 13.94 12.17
C TYR A 258 7.94 13.85 11.03
N VAL A 259 6.66 14.05 11.32
CA VAL A 259 5.60 14.12 10.29
C VAL A 259 4.91 15.48 10.24
N ILE A 260 5.15 16.35 11.23
CA ILE A 260 4.44 17.62 11.36
C ILE A 260 4.71 18.55 10.16
N PRO A 261 5.97 18.82 9.76
CA PRO A 261 6.22 19.71 8.64
C PRO A 261 5.56 19.24 7.34
N GLY A 262 5.57 17.93 7.08
CA GLY A 262 4.97 17.36 5.88
C GLY A 262 3.45 17.44 5.89
N ILE A 263 2.81 17.25 7.05
CA ILE A 263 1.36 17.43 7.19
C ILE A 263 0.98 18.89 6.96
N GLU A 264 1.65 19.85 7.60
CA GLU A 264 1.41 21.28 7.39
C GLU A 264 1.54 21.64 5.91
N ARG A 265 2.62 21.19 5.25
CA ARG A 265 2.87 21.46 3.84
C ARG A 265 1.81 20.84 2.92
N LEU A 266 1.39 19.60 3.17
CA LEU A 266 0.34 18.94 2.39
C LEU A 266 -0.99 19.70 2.47
N LEU A 267 -1.36 20.17 3.66
CA LEU A 267 -2.59 20.95 3.85
C LEU A 267 -2.50 22.31 3.14
N GLN A 268 -1.37 23.01 3.26
CA GLN A 268 -1.13 24.28 2.56
C GLN A 268 -1.20 24.14 1.03
N ASN A 269 -0.77 22.99 0.52
CA ASN A 269 -0.76 22.68 -0.91
C ASN A 269 -2.04 22.01 -1.43
N SER A 270 -3.10 21.91 -0.61
CA SER A 270 -4.38 21.26 -0.97
C SER A 270 -5.57 22.21 -0.83
N PRO A 271 -5.68 23.26 -1.68
CA PRO A 271 -6.69 24.30 -1.55
C PRO A 271 -8.13 23.80 -1.77
N ASP A 272 -8.30 22.74 -2.57
CA ASP A 272 -9.60 22.17 -2.93
C ASP A 272 -10.07 21.07 -1.96
N LEU A 273 -9.39 20.91 -0.81
CA LEU A 273 -9.63 19.83 0.13
C LEU A 273 -11.00 19.93 0.79
N LYS A 274 -11.83 18.91 0.60
CA LYS A 274 -13.19 18.80 1.18
C LYS A 274 -13.28 17.84 2.35
N LYS A 275 -12.41 16.85 2.40
CA LYS A 275 -12.39 15.86 3.48
C LYS A 275 -10.97 15.54 3.90
N LEU A 276 -10.71 15.62 5.20
CA LEU A 276 -9.46 15.21 5.81
C LEU A 276 -9.72 14.07 6.79
N THR A 277 -8.99 12.97 6.61
CA THR A 277 -8.99 11.86 7.56
C THR A 277 -7.58 11.67 8.10
N ILE A 278 -7.39 11.77 9.42
CA ILE A 278 -6.13 11.43 10.06
C ILE A 278 -6.32 10.17 10.88
N ARG A 279 -5.51 9.15 10.61
CA ARG A 279 -5.52 7.88 11.33
C ARG A 279 -4.22 7.74 12.10
N ALA A 280 -4.30 7.92 13.42
CA ALA A 280 -3.15 7.73 14.29
C ALA A 280 -2.83 6.24 14.42
N ARG A 281 -1.81 5.77 13.71
CA ARG A 281 -1.40 4.35 13.64
C ARG A 281 0.11 4.21 13.76
N ASP A 282 0.54 3.13 14.39
CA ASP A 282 1.96 2.79 14.49
C ASP A 282 2.43 2.11 13.19
N THR A 283 2.72 2.93 12.18
CA THR A 283 3.06 2.48 10.81
C THR A 283 4.44 2.97 10.35
N ASN A 284 5.02 3.92 11.08
CA ASN A 284 6.30 4.53 10.77
C ASN A 284 7.45 3.62 11.20
N THR A 285 8.34 3.25 10.29
CA THR A 285 9.51 2.38 10.55
C THR A 285 10.87 3.01 10.30
N ILE A 286 10.98 4.13 9.56
CA ILE A 286 12.24 4.90 9.45
C ILE A 286 12.65 5.36 10.84
N GLY A 287 13.85 5.10 11.34
CA GLY A 287 14.26 5.50 12.70
C GLY A 287 14.40 7.02 12.87
N GLU A 288 14.20 7.52 14.09
CA GLU A 288 14.47 8.93 14.41
C GLU A 288 15.96 9.28 14.22
N GLU A 289 16.83 8.36 14.61
CA GLU A 289 18.28 8.49 14.47
C GLU A 289 18.70 8.61 13.01
N ASP A 290 18.09 7.83 12.12
CA ASP A 290 18.40 7.86 10.68
C ASP A 290 18.20 9.25 10.09
N ILE A 291 17.06 9.88 10.41
CA ILE A 291 16.71 11.21 9.93
C ILE A 291 17.60 12.29 10.59
N ASN A 292 17.82 12.21 11.90
CA ASN A 292 18.63 13.19 12.62
C ASN A 292 20.10 13.15 12.18
N ASN A 293 20.68 11.97 12.05
CA ASN A 293 22.05 11.77 11.59
C ASN A 293 22.20 12.36 10.18
N TYR A 294 21.24 12.11 9.29
CA TYR A 294 21.22 12.71 7.97
C TYR A 294 21.20 14.25 8.02
N LEU A 295 20.31 14.85 8.81
CA LEU A 295 20.25 16.31 8.94
C LEU A 295 21.57 16.91 9.46
N GLN A 296 22.18 16.28 10.48
CA GLN A 296 23.46 16.72 11.02
C GLN A 296 24.58 16.64 9.98
N LEU A 297 24.61 15.59 9.15
CA LEU A 297 25.54 15.47 8.03
C LEU A 297 25.34 16.57 6.97
N GLN A 298 24.12 17.09 6.83
CA GLN A 298 23.79 18.25 5.99
C GLN A 298 24.06 19.60 6.68
N GLY A 299 24.62 19.61 7.89
CA GLY A 299 24.88 20.82 8.67
C GLY A 299 23.63 21.46 9.28
N LEU A 300 22.51 20.74 9.33
CA LEU A 300 21.24 21.20 9.88
C LEU A 300 21.09 20.73 11.33
N ASN A 301 20.61 21.62 12.21
CA ASN A 301 20.34 21.29 13.60
C ASN A 301 18.93 20.66 13.74
N PRO A 302 18.80 19.36 14.10
CA PRO A 302 17.50 18.71 14.21
C PRO A 302 16.55 19.43 15.19
N ASP A 303 17.05 19.96 16.31
CA ASP A 303 16.22 20.61 17.33
C ASP A 303 15.58 21.93 16.85
N GLN A 304 16.15 22.52 15.78
CA GLN A 304 15.60 23.70 15.12
C GLN A 304 14.73 23.31 13.92
N CYS A 305 15.10 22.24 13.20
CA CYS A 305 14.43 21.79 11.99
C CYS A 305 13.00 21.29 12.21
N TRP A 306 12.75 20.60 13.32
CA TRP A 306 11.45 19.95 13.58
C TRP A 306 10.46 20.80 14.35
N ARG A 307 10.80 22.07 14.65
CA ARG A 307 9.86 22.98 15.32
C ARG A 307 8.73 23.32 14.37
N SER A 308 7.48 23.10 14.80
CA SER A 308 6.32 23.63 14.07
C SER A 308 6.46 25.16 13.96
N LYS A 309 5.94 25.71 12.86
CA LYS A 309 5.88 27.17 12.64
C LYS A 309 5.13 27.89 13.77
N ASP A 310 4.33 27.16 14.52
CA ASP A 310 3.52 27.64 15.64
C ASP A 310 4.23 27.56 17.00
N GLY A 311 5.49 27.12 17.03
CA GLY A 311 6.28 26.99 18.26
C GLY A 311 5.88 25.81 19.15
N VAL A 312 4.94 24.98 18.71
CA VAL A 312 4.53 23.75 19.41
C VAL A 312 5.66 22.72 19.32
N PHE A 313 6.02 22.17 20.49
CA PHE A 313 6.96 21.06 20.58
C PHE A 313 6.21 19.72 20.61
N PHE A 314 6.53 18.86 19.64
CA PHE A 314 6.08 17.47 19.63
C PHE A 314 7.21 16.56 20.08
N ASN A 315 6.88 15.41 20.65
CA ASN A 315 7.92 14.47 21.04
C ASN A 315 8.66 13.90 19.82
N ASN A 316 9.96 13.70 20.00
CA ASN A 316 10.83 13.03 19.04
C ASN A 316 10.60 11.52 19.04
N LEU A 317 10.38 10.91 20.20
CA LEU A 317 10.14 9.48 20.34
C LEU A 317 8.68 9.12 20.06
N ARG A 318 8.45 8.27 19.06
CA ARG A 318 7.11 7.74 18.73
C ARG A 318 6.40 7.10 19.91
N TRP A 319 7.14 6.55 20.87
CA TRP A 319 6.62 5.78 22.01
C TRP A 319 6.22 6.64 23.22
N TYR A 320 6.75 7.86 23.31
CA TYR A 320 6.50 8.75 24.43
C TYR A 320 5.49 9.80 23.97
N LEU A 321 4.22 9.67 24.35
CA LEU A 321 3.18 10.62 23.93
C LEU A 321 2.28 10.95 25.12
N GLU A 322 2.33 12.20 25.55
CA GLU A 322 1.42 12.78 26.53
C GLU A 322 0.14 13.31 25.86
N SER A 323 -0.94 13.45 26.63
CA SER A 323 -2.23 13.98 26.16
C SER A 323 -2.09 15.33 25.46
N LYS A 324 -1.25 16.22 26.00
CA LYS A 324 -0.98 17.55 25.44
C LYS A 324 -0.50 17.50 23.97
N HIS A 325 0.23 16.47 23.56
CA HIS A 325 0.69 16.37 22.17
C HIS A 325 -0.43 15.98 21.22
N ALA A 326 -1.35 15.12 21.65
CA ALA A 326 -2.54 14.79 20.86
C ALA A 326 -3.43 16.03 20.71
N THR A 327 -3.56 16.83 21.77
CA THR A 327 -4.24 18.13 21.75
C THR A 327 -3.62 19.09 20.74
N SER A 328 -2.33 19.39 20.89
CA SER A 328 -1.66 20.34 20.01
C SER A 328 -1.63 19.87 18.56
N PHE A 329 -1.66 18.56 18.32
CA PHE A 329 -1.81 18.01 16.98
C PHE A 329 -3.17 18.35 16.37
N VAL A 330 -4.27 18.18 17.13
CA VAL A 330 -5.62 18.55 16.67
C VAL A 330 -5.70 20.05 16.38
N GLU A 331 -5.16 20.89 17.28
CA GLU A 331 -5.11 22.34 17.10
C GLU A 331 -4.34 22.73 15.84
N LEU A 332 -3.18 22.11 15.60
CA LEU A 332 -2.36 22.33 14.42
C LEU A 332 -3.12 21.99 13.13
N VAL A 333 -3.81 20.85 13.11
CA VAL A 333 -4.64 20.43 11.97
C VAL A 333 -5.78 21.42 11.72
N LEU A 334 -6.50 21.82 12.78
CA LEU A 334 -7.59 22.79 12.67
C LEU A 334 -7.10 24.14 12.16
N LYS A 335 -5.95 24.60 12.64
CA LYS A 335 -5.36 25.88 12.22
C LYS A 335 -4.93 25.85 10.74
N ASN A 336 -4.27 24.77 10.31
CA ASN A 336 -3.82 24.61 8.92
C ASN A 336 -4.98 24.33 7.94
N THR A 337 -6.16 23.98 8.45
CA THR A 337 -7.38 23.79 7.62
C THR A 337 -8.35 24.96 7.71
N LYS A 338 -8.08 25.97 8.55
CA LYS A 338 -9.00 27.10 8.81
C LYS A 338 -9.33 27.92 7.55
N THR A 339 -8.40 28.02 6.62
CA THR A 339 -8.58 28.75 5.36
C THR A 339 -9.19 27.89 4.26
N LEU A 340 -9.40 26.60 4.52
CA LEU A 340 -9.96 25.64 3.58
C LEU A 340 -11.46 25.52 3.82
N ASP A 341 -12.22 25.46 2.72
CA ASP A 341 -13.65 25.18 2.74
C ASP A 341 -13.88 23.67 2.88
N ILE A 342 -13.57 23.13 4.07
CA ILE A 342 -13.55 21.70 4.37
C ILE A 342 -14.87 21.20 4.95
N ASP A 343 -15.50 20.24 4.30
CA ASP A 343 -16.81 19.69 4.70
C ASP A 343 -16.69 18.79 5.93
N LYS A 344 -15.61 17.99 6.01
CA LYS A 344 -15.47 16.94 7.02
C LYS A 344 -14.02 16.73 7.45
N ILE A 345 -13.80 16.75 8.77
CA ILE A 345 -12.54 16.34 9.37
C ILE A 345 -12.81 15.13 10.26
N VAL A 346 -12.06 14.05 10.05
CA VAL A 346 -12.14 12.82 10.84
C VAL A 346 -10.78 12.53 11.45
N ILE A 347 -10.72 12.44 12.77
CA ILE A 347 -9.51 12.00 13.47
C ILE A 347 -9.80 10.67 14.15
N LEU A 348 -9.13 9.63 13.67
CA LEU A 348 -9.25 8.27 14.13
C LEU A 348 -8.02 7.93 14.97
N LEU A 349 -8.23 7.75 16.26
CA LEU A 349 -7.15 7.49 17.21
C LEU A 349 -7.19 6.01 17.62
N ASN A 350 -6.06 5.31 17.52
CA ASN A 350 -5.97 3.91 17.96
C ASN A 350 -6.01 3.78 19.49
N GLU A 351 -6.01 2.54 19.98
CA GLU A 351 -6.13 2.23 21.41
C GLU A 351 -5.07 2.88 22.30
N ARG A 352 -3.87 3.16 21.75
CA ARG A 352 -2.78 3.81 22.49
C ARG A 352 -3.16 5.22 22.95
N TYR A 353 -4.08 5.87 22.25
CA TYR A 353 -4.56 7.21 22.55
C TYR A 353 -5.84 7.21 23.43
N LEU A 354 -6.40 6.05 23.77
CA LEU A 354 -7.61 5.92 24.63
C LEU A 354 -7.40 6.45 26.04
N ARG A 355 -6.16 6.56 26.50
CA ARG A 355 -5.83 7.08 27.85
C ARG A 355 -6.00 8.60 27.96
N PHE A 356 -6.17 9.30 26.84
CA PHE A 356 -6.25 10.76 26.84
C PHE A 356 -7.70 11.24 26.94
N LYS A 357 -7.97 12.15 27.88
CA LYS A 357 -9.26 12.85 27.96
C LYS A 357 -9.30 13.93 26.88
N PHE A 358 -10.09 13.70 25.83
CA PHE A 358 -10.30 14.68 24.74
C PHE A 358 -11.50 15.61 24.99
N GLU A 359 -12.33 15.30 26.00
CA GLU A 359 -13.64 15.93 26.25
C GLU A 359 -13.57 17.45 26.52
N GLU A 360 -12.44 17.97 27.01
CA GLU A 360 -12.31 19.38 27.39
C GLU A 360 -11.81 20.30 26.28
N LEU A 361 -11.30 19.75 25.16
CA LEU A 361 -10.44 20.51 24.22
C LEU A 361 -11.11 20.94 22.92
N VAL A 362 -12.19 20.27 22.54
CA VAL A 362 -12.73 20.41 21.18
C VAL A 362 -13.88 21.42 21.14
N VAL A 363 -14.56 21.70 22.24
CA VAL A 363 -15.85 22.41 22.21
C VAL A 363 -15.81 23.87 21.70
N PRO A 364 -14.77 24.70 21.94
CA PRO A 364 -14.83 26.12 21.51
C PRO A 364 -14.48 26.37 20.03
N THR A 365 -13.68 25.50 19.38
CA THR A 365 -13.11 25.73 18.04
C THR A 365 -13.93 25.11 16.89
N LEU A 366 -15.00 24.37 17.20
CA LEU A 366 -15.71 23.48 16.27
C LEU A 366 -16.95 24.06 15.57
N SER A 367 -17.35 25.29 15.83
CA SER A 367 -18.70 25.77 15.48
C SER A 367 -19.01 25.87 13.97
N HIS A 368 -18.08 25.54 13.08
CA HIS A 368 -18.21 25.74 11.63
C HIS A 368 -18.00 24.47 10.76
N ASN A 369 -17.34 23.41 11.26
CA ASN A 369 -17.00 22.21 10.45
C ASN A 369 -17.65 20.94 11.02
N ASN A 370 -18.11 20.00 10.17
CA ASN A 370 -18.53 18.66 10.60
C ASN A 370 -17.29 17.82 10.98
N PHE A 371 -16.75 18.13 12.14
CA PHE A 371 -15.56 17.52 12.70
C PHE A 371 -15.96 16.37 13.63
N SER A 372 -15.26 15.25 13.49
CA SER A 372 -15.51 14.04 14.26
C SER A 372 -14.19 13.44 14.74
N ILE A 373 -14.07 13.25 16.05
CA ILE A 373 -13.03 12.41 16.65
C ILE A 373 -13.70 11.08 16.98
N ALA A 374 -13.11 9.99 16.49
CA ALA A 374 -13.51 8.65 16.90
C ALA A 374 -12.31 7.90 17.45
N LEU A 375 -12.54 7.21 18.56
CA LEU A 375 -11.57 6.32 19.19
C LEU A 375 -11.85 4.91 18.69
N LEU A 376 -10.86 4.32 18.01
CA LEU A 376 -10.97 2.96 17.47
C LEU A 376 -10.36 1.96 18.44
N LYS A 377 -11.20 1.01 18.87
CA LYS A 377 -10.85 -0.06 19.81
C LYS A 377 -10.62 -1.37 19.06
N MET A 378 -9.63 -1.44 18.15
CA MET A 378 -9.14 -2.71 17.56
C MET A 378 -7.73 -2.59 16.96
N PRO A 379 -6.90 -3.65 17.00
CA PRO A 379 -5.72 -3.76 16.15
C PRO A 379 -6.21 -4.03 14.73
N MET A 380 -6.22 -3.00 13.89
CA MET A 380 -6.49 -3.17 12.46
C MET A 380 -5.30 -3.91 11.84
N THR A 381 -5.39 -5.24 11.79
CA THR A 381 -4.51 -6.07 10.98
C THR A 381 -4.52 -5.53 9.55
N SER A 382 -3.35 -5.49 8.93
CA SER A 382 -3.03 -4.89 7.63
C SER A 382 -3.82 -5.42 6.42
N ASN A 383 -4.80 -6.29 6.63
CA ASN A 383 -5.75 -6.72 5.61
C ASN A 383 -6.88 -5.69 5.46
N ASP A 384 -6.52 -4.48 5.04
CA ASP A 384 -7.45 -3.62 4.28
C ASP A 384 -7.65 -4.28 2.90
N ASP A 385 -8.37 -5.41 2.87
CA ASP A 385 -8.77 -6.12 1.65
C ASP A 385 -9.88 -5.36 0.90
N ASP A 386 -10.50 -4.37 1.54
CA ASP A 386 -11.61 -3.54 1.02
C ASP A 386 -11.18 -2.32 0.17
N TRP A 387 -9.93 -2.29 -0.31
CA TRP A 387 -9.42 -1.24 -1.22
C TRP A 387 -9.45 -1.64 -2.71
#